data_AF-A0A0Q7PVV3-F1
#
_entry.id   AF-A0A0Q7PVV3-F1
#
_cell.length_a   1.000
_cell.length_b   1.000
_cell.length_c   1.000
_cell.angle_alpha   90.00
_cell.angle_beta   90.00
_cell.angle_gamma   90.00
#
_symmetry.space_group_name_H-M   'P 1'
#
loop_
_entity.id
_entity.type
_entity.pdbx_description
1 polymer ?
#
loop_
_entity_poly.entity_id
_entity_poly.type
_entity_poly.pdbx_seq_one_letter_code
_entity_poly.pdbx_strand_id
1 'polypeptide(L)'
;MTTTPAPSGPACSLEAHAFRERVAWIAALNQRSLHRLDRQGPTLTLVYEASALGDIEEMVARERDCCAFLAFDMVAGEEVVLTITVPPDAVGSADELLAPFHDPKADAASCCGACDTPAAPVKSTGVAGSSIATAVAAVVACGACCVLPLAFPAIAATAAGGVLAWFGKAHGWMTLLALLVTVVAWLWIWRESVRRKARISPATLGLMSGASLAVLLAIAWPRIEPSLMAALA
;
A
#
# COMPACT_ATOMS: atom_id res chain seq x y z
N MET A 1 30.95 -29.96 11.60
CA MET A 1 30.12 -28.73 11.61
C MET A 1 29.30 -28.75 10.33
N THR A 2 28.09 -29.29 10.40
CA THR A 2 27.14 -29.30 9.26
C THR A 2 26.31 -28.04 9.35
N THR A 3 26.55 -27.09 8.47
CA THR A 3 25.72 -25.90 8.30
C THR A 3 24.41 -26.33 7.67
N THR A 4 23.34 -26.36 8.45
CA THR A 4 21.96 -26.49 7.95
C THR A 4 21.60 -25.22 7.20
N PRO A 5 21.29 -25.27 5.88
CA PRO A 5 20.77 -24.10 5.18
C PRO A 5 19.37 -23.77 5.73
N ALA A 6 19.14 -22.50 6.05
CA ALA A 6 17.84 -22.00 6.46
C ALA A 6 16.84 -22.14 5.30
N PRO A 7 15.59 -22.60 5.54
CA PRO A 7 14.58 -22.67 4.50
C PRO A 7 14.25 -21.25 4.04
N SER A 8 14.62 -20.93 2.80
CA SER A 8 14.15 -19.75 2.10
C SER A 8 12.78 -20.12 1.55
N GLY A 9 11.73 -19.70 2.25
CA GLY A 9 10.37 -19.78 1.71
C GLY A 9 10.33 -19.06 0.35
N PRO A 10 9.49 -19.51 -0.59
CA PRO A 10 9.31 -18.90 -1.90
C PRO A 10 8.66 -17.52 -1.73
N ALA A 11 9.49 -16.52 -1.43
CA ALA A 11 9.07 -15.13 -1.39
C ALA A 11 8.84 -14.68 -2.85
N CYS A 12 7.58 -14.52 -3.21
CA CYS A 12 7.21 -13.89 -4.47
C CYS A 12 7.86 -12.50 -4.52
N SER A 13 8.72 -12.27 -5.53
CA SER A 13 9.52 -11.04 -5.67
C SER A 13 8.70 -9.83 -6.17
N LEU A 14 7.38 -9.88 -5.99
CA LEU A 14 6.47 -8.89 -6.51
C LEU A 14 6.49 -7.62 -5.65
N GLU A 15 6.47 -6.45 -6.29
CA GLU A 15 6.30 -5.18 -5.57
C GLU A 15 4.97 -5.16 -4.81
N ALA A 16 4.97 -4.58 -3.61
CA ALA A 16 3.82 -4.59 -2.70
C ALA A 16 2.54 -3.99 -3.31
N HIS A 17 2.65 -3.04 -4.24
CA HIS A 17 1.50 -2.48 -4.95
C HIS A 17 0.84 -3.52 -5.87
N ALA A 18 1.64 -4.18 -6.70
CA ALA A 18 1.17 -5.21 -7.62
C ALA A 18 0.60 -6.42 -6.85
N PHE A 19 1.11 -6.72 -5.65
CA PHE A 19 0.51 -7.73 -4.78
C PHE A 19 -0.89 -7.33 -4.31
N ARG A 20 -1.07 -6.08 -3.84
CA ARG A 20 -2.40 -5.59 -3.41
C ARG A 20 -3.41 -5.55 -4.55
N GLU A 21 -3.01 -5.11 -5.74
CA GLU A 21 -3.88 -5.12 -6.92
C GLU A 21 -4.33 -6.55 -7.27
N ARG A 22 -3.42 -7.52 -7.14
CA ARG A 22 -3.71 -8.93 -7.37
C ARG A 22 -4.72 -9.48 -6.38
N VAL A 23 -4.50 -9.27 -5.08
CA VAL A 23 -5.43 -9.70 -4.02
C VAL A 23 -6.81 -9.07 -4.22
N ALA A 24 -6.86 -7.78 -4.59
CA ALA A 24 -8.11 -7.09 -4.88
C ALA A 24 -8.84 -7.68 -6.10
N TRP A 25 -8.09 -8.08 -7.13
CA TRP A 25 -8.65 -8.70 -8.32
C TRP A 25 -9.23 -10.10 -8.03
N ILE A 26 -8.50 -10.94 -7.28
CA ILE A 26 -8.99 -12.26 -6.83
C ILE A 26 -10.26 -12.08 -5.97
N ALA A 27 -10.26 -11.13 -5.05
CA ALA A 27 -11.42 -10.80 -4.23
C ALA A 27 -12.65 -10.41 -5.08
N ALA A 28 -12.43 -9.58 -6.10
CA ALA A 28 -13.49 -9.15 -7.00
C ALA A 28 -14.01 -10.30 -7.86
N LEU A 29 -13.15 -11.21 -8.32
CA LEU A 29 -13.55 -12.43 -9.02
C LEU A 29 -14.43 -13.30 -8.12
N ASN A 30 -13.97 -13.56 -6.89
CA ASN A 30 -14.70 -14.36 -5.92
C ASN A 30 -16.08 -13.77 -5.63
N GLN A 31 -16.19 -12.46 -5.41
CA GLN A 31 -17.47 -11.80 -5.15
C GLN A 31 -18.48 -11.94 -6.29
N ARG A 32 -18.03 -11.99 -7.55
CA ARG A 32 -18.92 -12.07 -8.71
C ARG A 32 -19.35 -13.49 -9.04
N SER A 33 -18.45 -14.46 -8.87
CA SER A 33 -18.54 -15.75 -9.55
C SER A 33 -18.37 -16.97 -8.65
N LEU A 34 -17.95 -16.81 -7.39
CA LEU A 34 -17.73 -17.94 -6.49
C LEU A 34 -19.04 -18.37 -5.83
N HIS A 35 -19.42 -19.64 -6.02
CA HIS A 35 -20.60 -20.24 -5.42
C HIS A 35 -20.28 -20.95 -4.10
N ARG A 36 -19.14 -21.63 -4.03
CA ARG A 36 -18.74 -22.41 -2.86
C ARG A 36 -17.25 -22.35 -2.61
N LEU A 37 -16.89 -22.27 -1.33
CA LEU A 37 -15.52 -22.34 -0.84
C LEU A 37 -15.48 -23.39 0.28
N ASP A 38 -14.55 -24.34 0.17
CA ASP A 38 -14.34 -25.36 1.20
C ASP A 38 -12.85 -25.50 1.50
N ARG A 39 -12.50 -25.51 2.80
CA ARG A 39 -11.13 -25.57 3.29
C ARG A 39 -10.92 -26.85 4.09
N GLN A 40 -10.03 -27.72 3.60
CA GLN A 40 -9.68 -28.99 4.24
C GLN A 40 -8.16 -29.06 4.46
N GLY A 41 -7.69 -28.58 5.62
CA GLY A 41 -6.26 -28.57 5.95
C GLY A 41 -5.44 -27.79 4.91
N PRO A 42 -4.46 -28.41 4.21
CA PRO A 42 -3.63 -27.73 3.21
C PRO A 42 -4.30 -27.56 1.84
N THR A 43 -5.55 -28.01 1.67
CA THR A 43 -6.27 -27.97 0.40
C THR A 43 -7.45 -27.01 0.47
N LEU A 44 -7.58 -26.15 -0.54
CA LEU A 44 -8.71 -25.24 -0.73
C LEU A 44 -9.42 -25.58 -2.04
N THR A 45 -10.73 -25.78 -1.96
CA THR A 45 -11.58 -26.04 -3.11
C THR A 45 -12.52 -24.86 -3.32
N LEU A 46 -12.49 -24.31 -4.53
CA LEU A 46 -13.28 -23.15 -4.96
C LEU A 46 -14.15 -23.58 -6.14
N VAL A 47 -15.46 -23.31 -6.06
CA VAL A 47 -16.43 -23.64 -7.10
C VAL A 47 -17.00 -22.34 -7.66
N TYR A 48 -16.78 -22.12 -8.95
CA TYR A 48 -17.20 -20.92 -9.67
C TYR A 48 -18.23 -21.23 -10.76
N GLU A 49 -18.97 -20.20 -11.19
CA GLU A 49 -19.80 -20.27 -12.41
C GLU A 49 -18.97 -20.58 -13.67
N ALA A 50 -19.57 -21.29 -14.63
CA ALA A 50 -18.93 -21.63 -15.91
C ALA A 50 -18.46 -20.40 -16.72
N SER A 51 -19.16 -19.27 -16.62
CA SER A 51 -18.81 -18.03 -17.33
C SER A 51 -17.48 -17.43 -16.88
N ALA A 52 -17.00 -17.76 -15.67
CA ALA A 52 -15.77 -17.22 -15.11
C ALA A 52 -14.51 -18.00 -15.53
N LEU A 53 -14.63 -19.04 -16.38
CA LEU A 53 -13.50 -19.90 -16.76
C LEU A 53 -12.26 -19.12 -17.22
N GLY A 54 -12.44 -18.13 -18.10
CA GLY A 54 -11.33 -17.32 -18.61
C GLY A 54 -10.63 -16.51 -17.51
N ASP A 55 -11.40 -15.91 -16.59
CA ASP A 55 -10.83 -15.15 -15.46
C ASP A 55 -10.06 -16.09 -14.50
N ILE A 56 -10.55 -17.31 -14.29
CA ILE A 56 -9.91 -18.32 -13.42
C ILE A 56 -8.61 -18.84 -14.06
N GLU A 57 -8.60 -19.09 -15.37
CA GLU A 57 -7.39 -19.47 -16.11
C GLU A 57 -6.30 -18.40 -15.99
N GLU A 58 -6.66 -17.13 -16.16
CA GLU A 58 -5.76 -16.00 -15.97
C GLU A 58 -5.23 -15.93 -14.53
N MET A 59 -6.10 -16.21 -13.55
CA MET A 59 -5.72 -16.20 -12.13
C MET A 59 -4.69 -17.29 -11.85
N VAL A 60 -4.98 -18.52 -12.25
CA VAL A 60 -4.09 -19.66 -12.05
C VAL A 60 -2.75 -19.45 -12.78
N ALA A 61 -2.75 -18.86 -13.98
CA ALA A 61 -1.51 -18.55 -14.68
C ALA A 61 -0.62 -17.58 -13.88
N ARG A 62 -1.19 -16.46 -13.40
CA ARG A 62 -0.46 -15.46 -12.59
C ARG A 62 0.01 -16.00 -11.25
N GLU A 63 -0.76 -16.89 -10.65
CA GLU A 63 -0.40 -17.53 -9.39
C GLU A 63 0.69 -18.58 -9.56
N ARG A 64 0.72 -19.33 -10.66
CA ARG A 64 1.83 -20.25 -10.96
C ARG A 64 3.16 -19.51 -11.16
N ASP A 65 3.14 -18.29 -11.69
CA ASP A 65 4.36 -17.47 -11.82
C ASP A 65 4.92 -17.02 -10.46
N CYS A 66 4.06 -16.78 -9.48
CA CYS A 66 4.41 -16.24 -8.15
C CYS A 66 4.62 -17.36 -7.10
N CYS A 67 3.83 -18.42 -7.20
CA CYS A 67 3.68 -19.51 -6.25
C CYS A 67 3.80 -20.86 -6.96
N ALA A 68 4.86 -21.05 -7.76
CA ALA A 68 5.09 -22.24 -8.59
C ALA A 68 5.10 -23.58 -7.82
N PHE A 69 5.25 -23.53 -6.49
CA PHE A 69 5.27 -24.68 -5.60
C PHE A 69 3.87 -25.15 -5.18
N LEU A 70 2.83 -24.32 -5.32
CA LEU A 70 1.44 -24.72 -5.06
C LEU A 70 0.91 -25.54 -6.23
N ALA A 71 0.17 -26.60 -5.92
CA ALA A 71 -0.53 -27.39 -6.94
C ALA A 71 -1.90 -26.77 -7.21
N PHE A 72 -2.18 -26.50 -8.48
CA PHE A 72 -3.45 -25.96 -8.95
C PHE A 72 -4.06 -26.95 -9.94
N ASP A 73 -5.17 -27.57 -9.56
CA ASP A 73 -5.95 -28.48 -10.38
C ASP A 73 -7.29 -27.84 -10.72
N MET A 74 -7.64 -27.80 -12.02
CA MET A 74 -8.85 -27.16 -12.49
C MET A 74 -9.66 -28.14 -13.34
N VAL A 75 -10.95 -28.26 -13.05
CA VAL A 75 -11.91 -29.06 -13.81
C VAL A 75 -13.03 -28.15 -14.28
N ALA A 76 -13.20 -28.04 -15.60
CA ALA A 76 -14.26 -27.25 -16.21
C ALA A 76 -15.44 -28.15 -16.61
N GLY A 77 -16.65 -27.72 -16.28
CA GLY A 77 -17.92 -28.37 -16.63
C GLY A 77 -19.08 -27.38 -16.60
N GLU A 78 -20.21 -27.78 -16.00
CA GLU A 78 -21.32 -26.84 -15.71
C GLU A 78 -20.92 -25.78 -14.66
N GLU A 79 -19.93 -26.10 -13.83
CA GLU A 79 -19.22 -25.22 -12.92
C GLU A 79 -17.71 -25.39 -13.13
N VAL A 80 -16.92 -24.40 -12.72
CA VAL A 80 -15.45 -24.50 -12.71
C VAL A 80 -15.01 -24.81 -11.29
N VAL A 81 -14.37 -25.96 -11.10
CA VAL A 81 -13.82 -26.38 -9.82
C VAL A 81 -12.31 -26.17 -9.83
N LEU A 82 -11.82 -25.26 -8.99
CA LEU A 82 -10.41 -25.01 -8.75
C LEU A 82 -10.01 -25.60 -7.40
N THR A 83 -9.01 -26.48 -7.40
CA THR A 83 -8.40 -27.05 -6.21
C THR A 83 -6.98 -26.55 -6.07
N ILE A 84 -6.66 -25.95 -4.93
CA ILE A 84 -5.32 -25.43 -4.60
C ILE A 84 -4.77 -26.25 -3.44
N THR A 85 -3.62 -26.87 -3.62
CA THR A 85 -2.99 -27.73 -2.60
C THR A 85 -1.59 -27.24 -2.26
N VAL A 86 -1.34 -27.08 -0.95
CA VAL A 86 0.00 -26.74 -0.41
C VAL A 86 0.84 -28.02 -0.32
N PRO A 87 2.08 -27.99 -0.81
CA PRO A 87 2.96 -29.15 -0.71
C PRO A 87 3.35 -29.43 0.76
N PRO A 88 3.69 -30.68 1.11
CA PRO A 88 3.88 -31.13 2.49
C PRO A 88 4.96 -30.35 3.27
N ASP A 89 5.97 -29.83 2.58
CA ASP A 89 7.06 -29.02 3.11
C ASP A 89 6.63 -27.59 3.51
N ALA A 90 5.49 -27.10 3.00
CA ALA A 90 4.97 -25.77 3.27
C ALA A 90 3.64 -25.75 4.07
N VAL A 91 3.16 -26.91 4.55
CA VAL A 91 1.88 -27.03 5.28
C VAL A 91 1.81 -26.13 6.52
N GLY A 92 2.94 -25.90 7.20
CA GLY A 92 3.01 -24.99 8.36
C GLY A 92 2.65 -23.53 8.05
N SER A 93 2.70 -23.14 6.78
CA SER A 93 2.33 -21.81 6.28
C SER A 93 1.06 -21.84 5.43
N ALA A 94 0.28 -22.93 5.46
CA ALA A 94 -0.85 -23.11 4.56
C ALA A 94 -1.91 -22.01 4.70
N ASP A 95 -2.14 -21.47 5.90
CA ASP A 95 -3.16 -20.44 6.09
C ASP A 95 -2.75 -19.11 5.44
N GLU A 96 -1.49 -18.70 5.60
CA GLU A 96 -0.92 -17.51 4.96
C GLU A 96 -0.90 -17.65 3.44
N LEU A 97 -0.49 -18.82 2.93
CA LEU A 97 -0.42 -19.10 1.50
C LEU A 97 -1.78 -19.09 0.80
N LEU A 98 -2.86 -19.41 1.52
CA LEU A 98 -4.19 -19.49 0.93
C LEU A 98 -5.10 -18.32 1.28
N ALA A 99 -4.70 -17.45 2.22
CA ALA A 99 -5.42 -16.24 2.58
C ALA A 99 -5.86 -15.39 1.38
N PRO A 100 -5.03 -15.15 0.34
CA PRO A 100 -5.44 -14.36 -0.82
C PRO A 100 -6.68 -14.88 -1.56
N PHE A 101 -6.94 -16.19 -1.49
CA PHE A 101 -8.04 -16.84 -2.21
C PHE A 101 -9.35 -16.91 -1.43
N HIS A 102 -9.34 -16.64 -0.12
CA HIS A 102 -10.53 -16.80 0.73
C HIS A 102 -10.78 -15.65 1.72
N ASP A 103 -9.74 -14.93 2.12
CA ASP A 103 -9.84 -13.79 3.02
C ASP A 103 -8.92 -12.64 2.56
N PRO A 104 -9.38 -11.78 1.64
CA PRO A 104 -8.61 -10.63 1.17
C PRO A 104 -8.42 -9.54 2.25
N LYS A 105 -9.00 -9.69 3.46
CA LYS A 105 -8.76 -8.78 4.60
C LYS A 105 -7.62 -9.27 5.51
N ALA A 106 -7.23 -10.54 5.44
CA ALA A 106 -6.22 -11.12 6.33
C ALA A 106 -4.85 -10.41 6.23
N ASP A 107 -4.50 -9.87 5.06
CA ASP A 107 -3.20 -9.18 4.86
C ASP A 107 -3.25 -7.66 5.10
N ALA A 108 -4.45 -7.07 5.10
CA ALA A 108 -4.61 -5.64 5.37
C ALA A 108 -4.37 -5.31 6.86
N ALA A 109 -4.54 -6.29 7.75
CA ALA A 109 -4.36 -6.12 9.20
C ALA A 109 -2.90 -6.26 9.67
N SER A 110 -2.00 -6.87 8.87
CA SER A 110 -0.61 -7.12 9.29
C SER A 110 0.36 -6.01 8.86
N CYS A 111 0.05 -5.22 7.84
CA CYS A 111 0.93 -4.14 7.35
C CYS A 111 0.46 -2.70 7.67
N CYS A 112 -0.78 -2.51 8.12
CA CYS A 112 -1.26 -1.19 8.56
C CYS A 112 -1.43 -1.18 10.07
N GLY A 113 -0.41 -0.69 10.75
CA GLY A 113 -0.42 -0.45 12.18
C GLY A 113 -1.63 0.38 12.63
N ALA A 114 -2.19 -0.05 13.75
CA ALA A 114 -3.10 0.73 14.57
C ALA A 114 -2.49 2.11 14.84
N CYS A 115 -3.04 3.13 14.20
CA CYS A 115 -2.88 4.52 14.60
C CYS A 115 -4.29 5.08 14.86
N ASP A 116 -4.99 4.50 15.84
CA ASP A 116 -6.13 5.17 16.47
C ASP A 116 -6.15 4.89 17.97
N THR A 117 -5.60 5.88 18.70
CA THR A 117 -5.86 6.28 20.09
C THR A 117 -5.40 5.42 21.28
N PRO A 118 -4.99 6.09 22.39
CA PRO A 118 -4.26 5.48 23.50
C PRO A 118 -5.18 4.71 24.47
N ALA A 119 -4.74 3.51 24.84
CA ALA A 119 -5.28 2.77 25.98
C ALA A 119 -4.97 3.51 27.30
N ALA A 120 -5.96 3.52 28.18
CA ALA A 120 -5.90 4.05 29.55
C ALA A 120 -4.72 3.46 30.37
N PRO A 121 -4.25 4.16 31.41
CA PRO A 121 -3.10 3.69 32.20
C PRO A 121 -3.51 2.49 33.09
N VAL A 122 -3.10 1.29 32.69
CA VAL A 122 -3.04 0.14 33.60
C VAL A 122 -1.86 0.36 34.56
N LYS A 123 -2.16 0.61 35.83
CA LYS A 123 -1.20 0.46 36.93
C LYS A 123 -0.96 -1.03 37.14
N SER A 124 0.20 -1.54 36.72
CA SER A 124 0.66 -2.85 37.17
C SER A 124 1.70 -2.67 38.28
N THR A 125 1.26 -2.88 39.51
CA THR A 125 2.11 -3.27 40.64
C THR A 125 2.83 -4.57 40.29
N GLY A 126 4.13 -4.64 40.62
CA GLY A 126 5.03 -5.66 40.13
C GLY A 126 4.73 -7.07 40.62
N VAL A 127 5.16 -8.04 39.81
CA VAL A 127 5.61 -9.37 40.21
C VAL A 127 6.73 -9.77 39.25
N ALA A 128 7.79 -10.31 39.82
CA ALA A 128 9.04 -10.70 39.20
C ALA A 128 8.90 -11.94 38.29
N GLY A 129 9.79 -12.04 37.30
CA GLY A 129 10.21 -13.31 36.71
C GLY A 129 10.22 -13.37 35.19
N SER A 130 11.43 -13.50 34.64
CA SER A 130 11.78 -14.05 33.32
C SER A 130 11.54 -13.23 32.04
N SER A 131 12.68 -12.88 31.43
CA SER A 131 12.95 -12.91 29.99
C SER A 131 12.03 -12.12 29.04
N ILE A 132 12.15 -10.79 29.03
CA ILE A 132 11.97 -9.99 27.81
C ILE A 132 12.98 -8.84 27.83
N ALA A 133 14.20 -9.10 27.37
CA ALA A 133 15.17 -8.07 27.05
C ALA A 133 15.59 -8.27 25.59
N THR A 134 14.74 -7.83 24.66
CA THR A 134 15.10 -7.46 23.26
C THR A 134 13.85 -6.93 22.53
N ALA A 135 13.25 -5.85 23.04
CA ALA A 135 12.18 -5.14 22.34
C ALA A 135 12.41 -3.63 22.27
N VAL A 136 13.66 -3.17 22.34
CA VAL A 136 14.00 -1.74 22.14
C VAL A 136 15.02 -1.52 21.02
N ALA A 137 15.48 -2.57 20.32
CA ALA A 137 16.35 -2.42 19.15
C ALA A 137 15.59 -2.33 17.81
N ALA A 138 14.25 -2.41 17.79
CA ALA A 138 13.46 -2.38 16.56
C ALA A 138 12.85 -1.00 16.22
N VAL A 139 12.95 0.00 17.12
CA VAL A 139 12.44 1.37 16.83
C VAL A 139 13.49 2.20 16.07
N VAL A 140 14.78 1.88 16.20
CA VAL A 140 15.86 2.65 15.54
C VAL A 140 16.00 2.30 14.05
N ALA A 141 15.66 1.07 13.65
CA ALA A 141 15.77 0.64 12.26
C ALA A 141 14.71 1.27 11.34
N CYS A 142 13.47 1.47 11.83
CA CYS A 142 12.42 2.11 11.03
C CYS A 142 12.62 3.63 10.92
N GLY A 143 13.17 4.26 11.97
CA GLY A 143 13.56 5.67 11.93
C GLY A 143 14.59 5.97 10.84
N ALA A 144 15.63 5.15 10.72
CA ALA A 144 16.73 5.36 9.77
C ALA A 144 16.26 5.35 8.29
N CYS A 145 15.27 4.53 7.93
CA CYS A 145 14.74 4.47 6.57
C CYS A 145 13.83 5.66 6.23
N CYS A 146 13.13 6.22 7.22
CA CYS A 146 12.19 7.33 7.02
C CYS A 146 12.86 8.71 6.97
N VAL A 147 14.02 8.91 7.60
CA VAL A 147 14.75 10.20 7.55
C VAL A 147 15.80 10.26 6.43
N LEU A 148 16.08 9.13 5.76
CA LEU A 148 17.07 9.09 4.68
C LEU A 148 16.80 10.08 3.53
N PRO A 149 15.54 10.28 3.08
CA PRO A 149 15.22 11.29 2.06
C PRO A 149 15.37 12.73 2.55
N LEU A 150 15.29 12.96 3.87
CA LEU A 150 15.40 14.27 4.51
C LEU A 150 16.82 14.61 4.97
N ALA A 151 17.70 13.60 5.11
CA ALA A 151 19.12 13.78 5.38
C ALA A 151 19.94 14.01 4.10
N PHE A 152 19.48 13.50 2.96
CA PHE A 152 20.12 13.72 1.64
C PHE A 152 20.28 15.21 1.25
N PRO A 153 19.29 16.10 1.51
CA PRO A 153 19.43 17.54 1.32
C PRO A 153 20.52 18.17 2.18
N ALA A 154 20.69 17.70 3.42
CA ALA A 154 21.67 18.25 4.35
C ALA A 154 23.11 17.93 3.94
N ILE A 155 23.34 16.76 3.34
CA ILE A 155 24.65 16.34 2.83
C ILE A 155 24.95 17.02 1.47
N ALA A 156 23.93 17.24 0.63
CA ALA A 156 24.08 17.95 -0.64
C ALA A 156 24.36 19.45 -0.45
N ALA A 157 23.89 20.06 0.64
CA ALA A 157 23.98 21.51 0.88
C ALA A 157 25.43 22.05 0.93
N THR A 158 26.43 21.22 1.26
CA THR A 158 27.83 21.65 1.34
C THR A 158 28.55 21.68 -0.01
N ALA A 159 27.96 21.10 -1.07
CA ALA A 159 28.53 21.04 -2.43
C ALA A 159 27.73 21.83 -3.48
N ALA A 160 26.68 22.56 -3.08
CA ALA A 160 25.61 22.96 -3.98
C ALA A 160 25.64 24.43 -4.47
N GLY A 161 26.73 25.17 -4.31
CA GLY A 161 26.79 26.58 -4.72
C GLY A 161 26.60 26.80 -6.23
N GLY A 162 27.20 25.96 -7.07
CA GLY A 162 27.13 26.08 -8.53
C GLY A 162 25.89 25.43 -9.17
N VAL A 163 25.45 24.30 -8.58
CA VAL A 163 24.32 23.52 -9.10
C VAL A 163 22.98 24.19 -8.77
N LEU A 164 22.82 24.77 -7.57
CA LEU A 164 21.58 25.46 -7.18
C LEU A 164 21.34 26.76 -7.96
N ALA A 165 22.38 27.46 -8.43
CA ALA A 165 22.20 28.65 -9.26
C ALA A 165 21.59 28.30 -10.64
N TRP A 166 21.97 27.15 -11.19
CA TRP A 166 21.40 26.63 -12.44
C TRP A 166 20.00 26.04 -12.22
N PHE A 167 19.81 25.28 -11.15
CA PHE A 167 18.52 24.73 -10.78
C PHE A 167 17.51 25.81 -10.36
N GLY A 168 17.93 26.93 -9.76
CA GLY A 168 17.04 28.03 -9.39
C GLY A 168 16.31 28.64 -10.59
N LYS A 169 16.98 28.68 -11.76
CA LYS A 169 16.35 29.12 -13.01
C LYS A 169 15.43 28.05 -13.62
N ALA A 170 15.73 26.76 -13.43
CA ALA A 170 14.89 25.65 -13.90
C ALA A 170 13.66 25.39 -13.01
N HIS A 171 13.80 25.57 -11.69
CA HIS A 171 12.75 25.33 -10.68
C HIS A 171 11.62 26.35 -10.80
N GLY A 172 11.93 27.59 -11.18
CA GLY A 172 10.93 28.61 -11.47
C GLY A 172 9.97 28.19 -12.60
N TRP A 173 10.47 27.50 -13.63
CA TRP A 173 9.64 27.01 -14.71
C TRP A 173 8.81 25.78 -14.33
N MET A 174 9.38 24.86 -13.54
CA MET A 174 8.64 23.68 -13.04
C MET A 174 7.49 24.07 -12.11
N THR A 175 7.72 25.03 -11.20
CA THR A 175 6.66 25.54 -10.31
C THR A 175 5.55 26.25 -11.08
N LEU A 176 5.89 27.01 -12.12
CA LEU A 176 4.91 27.61 -13.03
C LEU A 176 4.11 26.53 -13.77
N LEU A 177 4.76 25.48 -14.28
CA LEU A 177 4.07 24.38 -14.96
C LEU A 177 3.12 23.63 -14.01
N ALA A 178 3.56 23.35 -12.78
CA ALA A 178 2.71 22.71 -11.77
C ALA A 178 1.48 23.56 -11.42
N LEU A 179 1.65 24.88 -11.27
CA LEU A 179 0.55 25.81 -11.08
C LEU A 179 -0.42 25.80 -12.27
N LEU A 180 0.12 25.84 -13.50
CA LEU A 180 -0.67 25.87 -14.72
C LEU A 180 -1.51 24.59 -14.88
N VAL A 181 -0.92 23.42 -14.63
CA VAL A 181 -1.62 22.13 -14.64
C VAL A 181 -2.75 22.10 -13.59
N THR A 182 -2.47 22.60 -12.38
CA THR A 182 -3.46 22.65 -11.31
C THR A 182 -4.64 23.56 -11.66
N VAL A 183 -4.37 24.74 -12.22
CA VAL A 183 -5.41 25.67 -12.68
C VAL A 183 -6.23 25.07 -13.82
N VAL A 184 -5.60 24.40 -14.78
CA VAL A 184 -6.29 23.73 -15.89
C VAL A 184 -7.18 22.60 -15.38
N ALA A 185 -6.72 21.79 -14.44
CA ALA A 185 -7.52 20.73 -13.82
C ALA A 185 -8.76 21.31 -13.09
N TRP A 186 -8.59 22.41 -12.36
CA TRP A 186 -9.71 23.10 -11.70
C TRP A 186 -10.70 23.70 -12.69
N LEU A 187 -10.22 24.36 -13.74
CA LEU A 187 -11.07 24.89 -14.81
C LEU A 187 -11.83 23.77 -15.51
N TRP A 188 -11.20 22.61 -15.70
CA TRP A 188 -11.86 21.43 -16.28
C TRP A 188 -12.96 20.89 -15.38
N ILE A 189 -12.68 20.68 -14.10
CA ILE A 189 -13.65 20.19 -13.10
C ILE A 189 -14.82 21.16 -12.97
N TRP A 190 -14.55 22.47 -12.93
CA TRP A 190 -15.60 23.49 -12.87
C TRP A 190 -16.45 23.48 -14.13
N ARG A 191 -15.82 23.40 -15.30
CA ARG A 191 -16.52 23.34 -16.60
C ARG A 191 -17.36 22.09 -16.72
N GLU A 192 -16.88 20.94 -16.24
CA GLU A 192 -17.59 19.67 -16.25
C GLU A 192 -18.75 19.67 -15.26
N SER A 193 -18.57 20.26 -14.08
CA SER A 193 -19.60 20.48 -13.07
C SER A 193 -20.75 21.33 -13.61
N VAL A 194 -20.43 22.46 -14.26
CA VAL A 194 -21.42 23.35 -14.88
C VAL A 194 -22.13 22.66 -16.06
N ARG A 195 -21.39 21.89 -16.89
CA ARG A 195 -21.96 21.19 -18.05
C ARG A 195 -22.87 20.03 -17.67
N ARG A 196 -22.56 19.27 -16.61
CA ARG A 196 -23.35 18.08 -16.23
C ARG A 196 -24.50 18.36 -15.27
N LYS A 197 -24.68 19.59 -14.76
CA LYS A 197 -25.63 19.93 -13.67
C LYS A 197 -25.55 18.92 -12.51
N ALA A 198 -24.40 18.27 -12.33
CA ALA A 198 -24.24 17.20 -11.36
C ALA A 198 -23.90 17.83 -10.01
N ARG A 199 -24.73 17.57 -9.00
CA ARG A 199 -24.47 18.01 -7.63
C ARG A 199 -23.33 17.17 -7.06
N ILE A 200 -22.10 17.61 -7.30
CA ILE A 200 -20.94 17.14 -6.55
C ILE A 200 -21.14 17.58 -5.10
N SER A 201 -20.95 16.67 -4.14
CA SER A 201 -21.08 16.99 -2.73
C SER A 201 -20.12 18.15 -2.37
N PRO A 202 -20.62 19.27 -1.84
CA PRO A 202 -19.80 20.46 -1.56
C PRO A 202 -18.68 20.16 -0.55
N ALA A 203 -18.85 19.13 0.29
CA ALA A 203 -17.85 18.70 1.25
C ALA A 203 -16.56 18.17 0.60
N THR A 204 -16.66 17.36 -0.46
CA THR A 204 -15.50 16.79 -1.15
C THR A 204 -14.71 17.87 -1.90
N LEU A 205 -15.41 18.82 -2.52
CA LEU A 205 -14.81 20.00 -3.16
C LEU A 205 -14.15 20.93 -2.13
N GLY A 206 -14.77 21.12 -0.97
CA GLY A 206 -14.19 21.86 0.16
C GLY A 206 -12.89 21.23 0.65
N LEU A 207 -12.85 19.91 0.78
CA LEU A 207 -11.68 19.20 1.31
C LEU A 207 -10.49 19.25 0.33
N MET A 208 -10.75 19.05 -0.98
CA MET A 208 -9.72 19.12 -2.03
C MET A 208 -9.20 20.56 -2.23
N SER A 209 -10.08 21.56 -2.14
CA SER A 209 -9.67 22.98 -2.21
C SER A 209 -8.86 23.40 -1.00
N GLY A 210 -9.25 22.97 0.20
CA GLY A 210 -8.50 23.21 1.43
C GLY A 210 -7.08 22.65 1.38
N ALA A 211 -6.92 21.40 0.92
CA ALA A 211 -5.61 20.79 0.74
C ALA A 211 -4.74 21.54 -0.29
N SER A 212 -5.33 21.96 -1.41
CA SER A 212 -4.63 22.73 -2.45
C SER A 212 -4.19 24.11 -1.93
N LEU A 213 -5.05 24.79 -1.16
CA LEU A 213 -4.75 26.07 -0.52
C LEU A 213 -3.63 25.95 0.51
N ALA A 214 -3.61 24.89 1.31
CA ALA A 214 -2.55 24.65 2.28
C ALA A 214 -1.17 24.50 1.60
N VAL A 215 -1.12 23.80 0.47
CA VAL A 215 0.12 23.65 -0.32
C VAL A 215 0.56 24.98 -0.93
N LEU A 216 -0.37 25.76 -1.48
CA LEU A 216 -0.06 27.08 -2.03
C LEU A 216 0.44 28.05 -0.95
N LEU A 217 -0.17 27.99 0.25
CA LEU A 217 0.23 28.81 1.39
C LEU A 217 1.64 28.44 1.88
N ALA A 218 1.97 27.15 1.91
CA ALA A 218 3.32 26.67 2.24
C ALA A 218 4.36 27.16 1.23
N ILE A 219 4.03 27.17 -0.07
CA ILE A 219 4.91 27.71 -1.13
C ILE A 219 5.05 29.23 -1.02
N ALA A 220 4.01 29.93 -0.57
CA ALA A 220 4.03 31.39 -0.40
C ALA A 220 4.76 31.88 0.86
N TRP A 221 4.97 31.01 1.85
CA TRP A 221 5.63 31.29 3.13
C TRP A 221 6.89 32.19 3.06
N PRO A 222 7.89 31.94 2.18
CA PRO A 222 9.10 32.78 2.09
C PRO A 222 8.85 34.25 1.71
N ARG A 223 7.70 34.59 1.10
CA ARG A 223 7.30 35.99 0.88
C ARG A 223 6.54 36.59 2.05
N ILE A 224 5.91 35.77 2.88
CA ILE A 224 5.09 36.22 4.02
C ILE A 224 6.00 36.53 5.20
N GLU A 225 7.05 35.74 5.41
CA GLU A 225 8.05 35.90 6.48
C GLU A 225 8.59 37.34 6.62
N PRO A 226 9.11 38.02 5.56
CA PRO A 226 9.63 39.38 5.71
C PRO A 226 8.55 40.40 6.08
N SER A 227 7.31 40.17 5.64
CA SER A 227 6.17 41.05 5.93
C SER A 227 5.71 40.92 7.39
N LEU A 228 5.73 39.68 7.90
CA LEU A 228 5.37 39.36 9.28
C LEU A 228 6.41 39.91 10.26
N MET A 229 7.69 39.76 9.91
CA MET A 229 8.81 40.29 10.70
C MET A 229 8.80 41.82 10.73
N ALA A 230 8.44 42.48 9.63
CA ALA A 230 8.27 43.94 9.59
C ALA A 230 7.06 44.44 10.39
N ALA A 231 6.03 43.62 10.59
CA ALA A 231 4.85 43.98 11.38
C ALA A 231 5.00 43.68 12.88
N LEU A 232 5.97 42.83 13.25
CA LEU A 232 6.28 42.44 14.63
C LEU A 232 7.48 43.20 15.22
N ALA A 233 8.17 44.02 14.41
CA ALA A 233 9.26 44.92 14.82
C ALA A 233 8.74 46.34 15.07
#